data_AF-A0A6J3MFB8-F1
#
_entry.id   AF-A0A6J3MFB8-F1
#
_cell.length_a   1.000
_cell.length_b   1.000
_cell.length_c   1.000
_cell.angle_alpha   90.00
_cell.angle_beta   90.00
_cell.angle_gamma   90.00
#
_symmetry.space_group_name_H-M   'P 1'
#
loop_
_entity.id
_entity.type
_entity.pdbx_description
1 polymer ?
#
loop_
_entity_poly.entity_id
_entity_poly.type
_entity_poly.pdbx_seq_one_letter_code
_entity_poly.pdbx_strand_id
1 'polypeptide(L)'
;MCGIFCSVSRHEFTAPSPNLRTLLESRGPDASNVIEKVSQPTSASLSPVWLTFHSTVLSLRTEIVVDQPYSAGASGSVLCWNGEAWAFRHVPIKDSDTSAIYTHLDQALDISQETDACGMLEMVALTMAQIAGPFAFVYYDDRSDRIFMGRDFLGRRSLVRCMD
;
A
#
# COMPACT_ATOMS: atom_id res chain seq x y z
N MET A 1 -3.88 5.30 14.93
CA MET A 1 -3.88 4.29 13.83
C MET A 1 -3.36 5.00 12.61
N CYS A 2 -2.59 4.39 11.73
CA CYS A 2 -2.17 5.09 10.51
C CYS A 2 -3.36 5.54 9.62
N GLY A 3 -3.16 6.55 8.80
CA GLY A 3 -4.07 6.98 7.74
C GLY A 3 -3.44 6.75 6.37
N ILE A 4 -4.23 6.30 5.39
CA ILE A 4 -3.76 6.05 4.02
C ILE A 4 -4.69 6.71 3.01
N PHE A 5 -4.11 7.21 1.92
CA PHE A 5 -4.81 7.80 0.78
C PHE A 5 -4.07 7.43 -0.51
N CYS A 6 -4.84 7.14 -1.55
CA CYS A 6 -4.34 6.90 -2.89
C CYS A 6 -5.28 7.55 -3.91
N SER A 7 -4.72 8.24 -4.89
CA SER A 7 -5.45 8.75 -6.05
C SER A 7 -4.86 8.23 -7.35
N VAL A 8 -5.73 8.05 -8.34
CA VAL A 8 -5.38 7.76 -9.73
C VAL A 8 -6.02 8.84 -10.59
N SER A 9 -5.22 9.56 -11.36
CA SER A 9 -5.67 10.68 -12.20
C SER A 9 -5.13 10.54 -13.62
N ARG A 10 -5.83 11.12 -14.61
CA ARG A 10 -5.43 11.11 -16.03
C ARG A 10 -4.66 12.36 -16.46
N HIS A 11 -4.42 13.31 -15.56
CA HIS A 11 -3.90 14.62 -15.94
C HIS A 11 -2.80 15.13 -15.02
N GLU A 12 -2.91 14.90 -13.71
CA GLU A 12 -1.99 15.46 -12.71
C GLU A 12 -2.03 14.69 -11.39
N PHE A 13 -1.00 14.86 -10.56
CA PHE A 13 -1.02 14.35 -9.20
C PHE A 13 -2.12 15.02 -8.38
N THR A 14 -2.88 14.22 -7.65
CA THR A 14 -4.04 14.70 -6.89
C THR A 14 -3.80 14.45 -5.40
N ALA A 15 -3.49 15.51 -4.68
CA ALA A 15 -3.37 15.44 -3.23
C ALA A 15 -4.75 15.30 -2.57
N PRO A 16 -4.83 14.73 -1.34
CA PRO A 16 -6.07 14.81 -0.57
C PRO A 16 -6.43 16.28 -0.30
N SER A 17 -7.75 16.56 -0.27
CA SER A 17 -8.24 17.90 0.06
C SER A 17 -7.73 18.35 1.44
N PRO A 18 -7.65 19.67 1.73
CA PRO A 18 -7.14 20.16 3.01
C PRO A 18 -7.83 19.53 4.22
N ASN A 19 -9.17 19.41 4.17
CA ASN A 19 -9.94 18.77 5.24
C ASN A 19 -9.59 17.29 5.39
N LEU A 20 -9.44 16.56 4.28
CA LEU A 20 -9.06 15.15 4.33
C LEU A 20 -7.64 14.97 4.85
N ARG A 21 -6.71 15.86 4.47
CA ARG A 21 -5.34 15.88 4.97
C ARG A 21 -5.30 16.02 6.49
N THR A 22 -6.04 16.98 7.07
CA THR A 22 -6.13 17.14 8.53
C THR A 22 -6.70 15.89 9.21
N LEU A 23 -7.71 15.25 8.62
CA LEU A 23 -8.28 14.00 9.14
C LEU A 23 -7.27 12.85 9.08
N LEU A 24 -6.46 12.76 8.03
CA LEU A 24 -5.38 11.78 7.94
C LEU A 24 -4.31 12.04 9.01
N GLU A 25 -3.85 13.28 9.15
CA GLU A 25 -2.83 13.67 10.14
C GLU A 25 -3.29 13.40 11.58
N SER A 26 -4.58 13.58 11.89
CA SER A 26 -5.14 13.22 13.21
C SER A 26 -5.06 11.73 13.53
N ARG A 27 -4.94 10.87 12.50
CA ARG A 27 -4.80 9.42 12.67
C ARG A 27 -3.35 9.06 12.99
N GLY A 28 -2.40 9.67 12.27
CA GLY A 28 -0.97 9.43 12.36
C GLY A 28 -0.14 10.71 12.42
N PRO A 29 0.09 11.28 13.62
CA PRO A 29 0.81 12.54 13.78
C PRO A 29 2.35 12.39 13.76
N ASP A 30 2.90 11.17 13.79
CA ASP A 30 4.34 10.96 13.95
C ASP A 30 5.11 11.11 12.64
N ALA A 31 4.47 10.83 11.50
CA ALA A 31 5.01 11.09 10.16
C ALA A 31 3.87 11.29 9.15
N SER A 32 4.11 12.08 8.11
CA SER A 32 3.16 12.35 7.03
C SER A 32 3.93 12.56 5.73
N ASN A 33 3.97 11.55 4.86
CA ASN A 33 4.77 11.59 3.63
C ASN A 33 3.94 11.27 2.40
N VAL A 34 4.42 11.69 1.23
CA VAL A 34 3.78 11.49 -0.06
C VAL A 34 4.77 10.86 -1.03
N ILE A 35 4.32 9.89 -1.81
CA ILE A 35 5.03 9.36 -2.98
C ILE A 35 4.15 9.59 -4.21
N GLU A 36 4.74 10.17 -5.25
CA GLU A 36 4.10 10.41 -6.54
C GLU A 36 4.78 9.56 -7.63
N LYS A 37 3.96 8.92 -8.47
CA LYS A 37 4.41 8.01 -9.54
C LYS A 37 3.62 8.27 -10.81
N VAL A 38 4.29 8.26 -11.95
CA VAL A 38 3.62 8.19 -13.25
C VAL A 38 3.67 6.75 -13.71
N SER A 39 2.50 6.20 -14.02
CA SER A 39 2.33 4.83 -14.49
C SER A 39 3.09 4.63 -15.81
N GLN A 40 3.63 3.43 -16.02
CA GLN A 40 4.39 3.08 -17.22
C GLN A 40 3.70 1.91 -17.93
N PRO A 41 2.60 2.17 -18.65
CA PRO A 41 1.82 1.09 -19.23
C PRO A 41 2.63 0.39 -20.32
N THR A 42 2.63 -0.94 -20.26
CA THR A 42 3.33 -1.79 -21.25
C THR A 42 2.66 -1.77 -22.62
N SER A 43 1.38 -1.40 -22.70
CA SER A 43 0.64 -1.28 -23.96
C SER A 43 0.66 0.16 -24.47
N ALA A 44 1.15 0.35 -25.70
CA ALA A 44 1.21 1.66 -26.36
C ALA A 44 -0.18 2.32 -26.59
N SER A 45 -1.28 1.59 -26.41
CA SER A 45 -2.65 2.12 -26.51
C SER A 45 -3.14 2.77 -25.21
N LEU A 46 -2.44 2.55 -24.09
CA LEU A 46 -2.80 3.11 -22.79
C LEU A 46 -2.00 4.38 -22.53
N SER A 47 -2.70 5.43 -22.08
CA SER A 47 -2.05 6.64 -21.60
C SER A 47 -1.55 6.44 -20.16
N PRO A 48 -0.38 6.99 -19.80
CA PRO A 48 0.08 6.96 -18.41
C PRO A 48 -0.93 7.66 -17.50
N VAL A 49 -0.98 7.21 -16.25
CA VAL A 49 -1.78 7.85 -15.19
C VAL A 49 -0.89 8.38 -14.07
N TRP A 50 -1.38 9.37 -13.34
CA TRP A 50 -0.71 10.02 -12.24
C TRP A 50 -1.21 9.40 -10.94
N LEU A 51 -0.29 8.82 -10.19
CA LEU A 51 -0.55 8.11 -8.94
C LEU A 51 0.00 8.94 -7.79
N THR A 52 -0.85 9.23 -6.80
CA THR A 52 -0.42 9.86 -5.55
C THR A 52 -0.72 8.92 -4.41
N PHE A 53 0.28 8.65 -3.59
CA PHE A 53 0.20 7.84 -2.38
C PHE A 53 0.52 8.74 -1.19
N HIS A 54 -0.35 8.81 -0.18
CA HIS A 54 -0.11 9.57 1.03
C HIS A 54 -0.42 8.68 2.23
N SER A 55 0.54 8.56 3.15
CA SER A 55 0.32 7.89 4.42
C SER A 55 0.72 8.76 5.59
N THR A 56 0.04 8.55 6.70
CA THR A 56 0.25 9.21 7.99
C THR A 56 0.45 8.12 9.04
N VAL A 57 1.51 8.22 9.84
CA VAL A 57 1.96 7.13 10.71
C VAL A 57 1.71 7.48 12.18
N LEU A 58 1.18 6.51 12.92
CA LEU A 58 1.22 6.50 14.38
C LEU A 58 2.10 5.32 14.80
N SER A 59 3.30 5.59 15.29
CA SER A 59 4.23 4.57 15.74
C SER A 59 3.87 4.09 17.14
N LEU A 60 3.41 2.84 17.25
CA LEU A 60 2.96 2.26 18.52
C LEU A 60 3.89 1.18 19.07
N ARG A 61 4.82 0.65 18.26
CA ARG A 61 5.57 -0.57 18.60
C ARG A 61 7.09 -0.44 18.52
N THR A 62 7.59 0.44 17.66
CA THR A 62 9.03 0.59 17.41
C THR A 62 9.49 1.96 17.85
N GLU A 63 10.70 2.03 18.42
CA GLU A 63 11.36 3.30 18.75
C GLU A 63 11.65 4.13 17.48
N ILE A 64 11.83 3.44 16.35
CA ILE A 64 12.05 4.05 15.04
C ILE A 64 10.72 4.09 14.29
N VAL A 65 10.32 5.28 13.86
CA VAL A 65 9.16 5.46 12.98
C VAL A 65 9.52 4.90 11.61
N VAL A 66 8.71 3.97 11.11
CA VAL A 66 8.83 3.50 9.72
C VAL A 66 8.01 4.41 8.84
N ASP A 67 8.69 5.17 7.98
CA ASP A 67 8.06 6.09 7.05
C ASP A 67 7.10 5.37 6.10
N GLN A 68 5.95 6.00 5.85
CA GLN A 68 4.98 5.56 4.87
C GLN A 68 4.50 6.73 4.01
N PRO A 69 4.14 6.53 2.72
CA PRO A 69 4.08 5.25 2.00
C PRO A 69 5.45 4.59 1.90
N TYR A 70 5.49 3.28 2.14
CA TYR A 70 6.73 2.54 2.20
C TYR A 70 7.13 2.11 0.79
N SER A 71 8.36 2.42 0.40
CA SER A 71 8.96 1.96 -0.85
C SER A 71 10.41 1.59 -0.55
N ALA A 72 10.78 0.35 -0.82
CA ALA A 72 12.12 -0.14 -0.53
C ALA A 72 12.66 -1.00 -1.69
N GLY A 73 13.95 -0.84 -1.97
CA GLY A 73 14.66 -1.67 -2.94
C GLY A 73 14.56 -1.21 -4.40
N ALA A 74 14.99 -2.08 -5.30
CA ALA A 74 15.11 -1.79 -6.73
C ALA A 74 13.78 -1.90 -7.51
N SER A 75 12.73 -2.48 -6.90
CA SER A 75 11.46 -2.69 -7.61
C SER A 75 10.67 -1.40 -7.84
N GLY A 76 10.85 -0.37 -7.02
CA GLY A 76 10.11 0.90 -7.15
C GLY A 76 8.65 0.83 -6.70
N SER A 77 8.18 -0.32 -6.21
CA SER A 77 6.83 -0.55 -5.70
C SER A 77 6.53 0.28 -4.43
N VAL A 78 5.25 0.49 -4.14
CA VAL A 78 4.81 1.38 -3.05
C VAL A 78 3.71 0.70 -2.23
N LEU A 79 3.84 0.70 -0.89
CA LEU A 79 2.84 0.23 0.06
C LEU A 79 2.33 1.36 0.95
N CYS A 80 1.02 1.58 0.97
CA CYS A 80 0.34 2.32 2.02
C CYS A 80 -0.31 1.32 2.99
N TRP A 81 0.08 1.33 4.26
CA TRP A 81 -0.37 0.36 5.26
C TRP A 81 -1.10 1.02 6.43
N ASN A 82 -2.37 0.68 6.60
CA ASN A 82 -3.15 0.98 7.80
C ASN A 82 -3.50 -0.33 8.49
N GLY A 83 -2.57 -0.87 9.26
CA GLY A 83 -2.75 -2.16 9.90
C GLY A 83 -1.84 -2.38 11.09
N GLU A 84 -1.98 -3.56 11.65
CA GLU A 84 -1.17 -4.08 12.74
C GLU A 84 -0.96 -5.57 12.52
N ALA A 85 0.01 -5.97 11.69
CA ALA A 85 0.31 -7.40 11.54
C ALA A 85 1.05 -7.89 12.79
N TRP A 86 0.54 -8.96 13.41
CA TRP A 86 1.15 -9.63 14.57
C TRP A 86 2.02 -10.81 14.14
N ALA A 87 1.58 -11.52 13.10
CA ALA A 87 2.30 -12.65 12.54
C ALA A 87 2.01 -12.79 11.05
N PHE A 88 2.95 -13.43 10.34
CA PHE A 88 2.79 -13.85 8.95
C PHE A 88 3.09 -15.35 8.86
N ARG A 89 2.18 -16.15 8.29
CA ARG A 89 2.31 -17.63 8.24
C ARG A 89 2.60 -18.25 9.62
N HIS A 90 1.91 -17.75 10.65
CA HIS A 90 2.09 -18.13 12.06
C HIS A 90 3.45 -17.79 12.69
N VAL A 91 4.32 -17.08 11.98
CA VAL A 91 5.59 -16.58 12.52
C VAL A 91 5.40 -15.15 13.01
N PRO A 92 5.67 -14.85 14.30
CA PRO A 92 5.54 -13.51 14.84
C PRO A 92 6.44 -12.51 14.10
N ILE A 93 5.87 -11.36 13.76
CA ILE A 93 6.61 -10.22 13.23
C ILE A 93 7.20 -9.47 14.42
N LYS A 94 8.54 -9.38 14.47
CA LYS A 94 9.27 -8.76 15.58
C LYS A 94 9.61 -7.29 15.32
N ASP A 95 9.85 -6.95 14.06
CA ASP A 95 10.23 -5.61 13.63
C ASP A 95 9.00 -4.88 13.05
N SER A 96 9.23 -3.98 12.10
CA SER A 96 8.15 -3.29 11.41
C SER A 96 7.27 -4.24 10.60
N ASP A 97 5.97 -4.25 10.89
CA ASP A 97 4.99 -4.96 10.09
C ASP A 97 4.90 -4.39 8.67
N THR A 98 5.02 -3.08 8.53
CA THR A 98 4.98 -2.40 7.24
C THR A 98 6.07 -2.93 6.29
N SER A 99 7.32 -2.99 6.76
CA SER A 99 8.42 -3.49 5.92
C SER A 99 8.30 -4.99 5.66
N ALA A 100 7.90 -5.79 6.66
CA ALA A 100 7.71 -7.22 6.50
C ALA A 100 6.62 -7.55 5.45
N ILE A 101 5.46 -6.88 5.53
CA ILE A 101 4.37 -7.08 4.57
C ILE A 101 4.76 -6.58 3.18
N TYR A 102 5.47 -5.46 3.07
CA TYR A 102 6.02 -4.99 1.79
C TYR A 102 6.91 -6.06 1.15
N THR A 103 7.88 -6.61 1.90
CA THR A 103 8.81 -7.63 1.39
C THR A 103 8.07 -8.88 0.91
N HIS A 104 7.06 -9.35 1.65
CA HIS A 104 6.29 -10.52 1.23
C HIS A 104 5.47 -10.26 -0.05
N LEU A 105 4.86 -9.09 -0.19
CA LEU A 105 4.15 -8.70 -1.42
C LEU A 105 5.10 -8.57 -2.61
N ASP A 106 6.23 -7.88 -2.41
CA ASP A 106 7.23 -7.66 -3.45
C ASP A 106 7.80 -8.98 -3.97
N GLN A 107 8.14 -9.91 -3.07
CA GLN A 107 8.62 -11.25 -3.42
C GLN A 107 7.53 -12.10 -4.12
N ALA A 108 6.28 -12.02 -3.67
CA ALA A 108 5.19 -12.79 -4.26
C ALA A 108 4.94 -12.42 -5.73
N LEU A 109 5.16 -11.15 -6.09
CA LEU A 109 4.98 -10.63 -7.45
C LEU A 109 6.25 -10.65 -8.29
N ASP A 110 7.44 -10.69 -7.67
CA ASP A 110 8.70 -10.83 -8.42
C ASP A 110 8.80 -12.20 -9.13
N ILE A 111 8.27 -13.26 -8.51
CA ILE A 111 8.24 -14.62 -9.07
C ILE A 111 7.25 -14.73 -10.24
N SER A 112 6.32 -13.78 -10.39
CA SER A 112 5.16 -13.89 -11.27
C SER A 112 5.29 -13.14 -12.60
N GLN A 113 6.51 -12.90 -13.12
CA GLN A 113 6.71 -12.08 -14.33
C GLN A 113 5.93 -12.55 -15.58
N GLU A 114 5.44 -13.79 -15.60
CA GLU A 114 4.62 -14.36 -16.69
C GLU A 114 3.13 -14.56 -16.35
N THR A 115 2.68 -14.09 -15.18
CA THR A 115 1.30 -14.32 -14.71
C THR A 115 0.36 -13.20 -15.13
N ASP A 116 -0.87 -13.55 -15.53
CA ASP A 116 -1.89 -12.57 -15.87
C ASP A 116 -2.42 -11.79 -14.64
N ALA A 117 -3.27 -10.79 -14.89
CA ALA A 117 -3.81 -9.95 -13.83
C ALA A 117 -4.59 -10.73 -12.75
N CYS A 118 -5.25 -11.82 -13.13
CA CYS A 118 -6.02 -12.66 -12.22
C CYS A 118 -5.10 -13.46 -11.29
N GLY A 119 -4.06 -14.09 -11.83
CA GLY A 119 -3.09 -14.82 -11.02
C GLY A 119 -2.29 -13.89 -10.11
N MET A 120 -1.94 -12.68 -10.55
CA MET A 120 -1.31 -11.68 -9.66
C MET A 120 -2.23 -11.30 -8.49
N LEU A 121 -3.53 -11.09 -8.77
CA LEU A 121 -4.52 -10.79 -7.72
C LEU A 121 -4.65 -11.96 -6.73
N GLU A 122 -4.66 -13.20 -7.22
CA GLU A 122 -4.69 -14.40 -6.37
C GLU A 122 -3.45 -14.46 -5.47
N MET A 123 -2.25 -14.21 -6.00
CA MET A 123 -1.00 -14.19 -5.23
C MET A 123 -1.01 -13.11 -4.13
N VAL A 124 -1.50 -11.91 -4.44
CA VAL A 124 -1.69 -10.86 -3.44
C VAL A 124 -2.70 -11.31 -2.38
N ALA A 125 -3.86 -11.84 -2.79
CA ALA A 125 -4.89 -12.31 -1.87
C ALA A 125 -4.37 -13.43 -0.94
N LEU A 126 -3.67 -14.42 -1.49
CA LEU A 126 -3.07 -15.52 -0.72
C LEU A 126 -2.01 -15.00 0.25
N THR A 127 -1.16 -14.06 -0.16
CA THR A 127 -0.17 -13.41 0.70
C THR A 127 -0.84 -12.68 1.85
N MET A 128 -1.84 -11.85 1.56
CA MET A 128 -2.56 -11.07 2.58
C MET A 128 -3.37 -11.96 3.54
N ALA A 129 -3.86 -13.12 3.08
CA ALA A 129 -4.56 -14.09 3.91
C ALA A 129 -3.68 -14.75 4.98
N GLN A 130 -2.34 -14.70 4.84
CA GLN A 130 -1.40 -15.24 5.84
C GLN A 130 -1.17 -14.31 7.04
N ILE A 131 -1.74 -13.10 7.01
CA ILE A 131 -1.54 -12.08 8.04
C ILE A 131 -2.48 -12.33 9.21
N ALA A 132 -1.91 -12.51 10.40
CA ALA A 132 -2.65 -12.42 11.65
C ALA A 132 -2.63 -10.97 12.14
N GLY A 133 -3.72 -10.23 11.96
CA GLY A 133 -3.84 -8.84 12.40
C GLY A 133 -4.90 -8.06 11.62
N PRO A 134 -5.36 -6.89 12.10
CA PRO A 134 -6.23 -6.00 11.34
C PRO A 134 -5.45 -5.21 10.29
N PHE A 135 -6.03 -5.01 9.10
CA PHE A 135 -5.38 -4.19 8.08
C PHE A 135 -6.33 -3.64 7.01
N ALA A 136 -5.92 -2.51 6.45
CA ALA A 136 -6.32 -2.00 5.15
C ALA A 136 -5.04 -1.55 4.43
N PHE A 137 -4.97 -1.78 3.12
CA PHE A 137 -3.76 -1.48 2.36
C PHE A 137 -4.06 -1.01 0.95
N VAL A 138 -3.08 -0.29 0.39
CA VAL A 138 -2.92 -0.05 -1.05
C VAL A 138 -1.49 -0.42 -1.39
N TYR A 139 -1.29 -1.28 -2.38
CA TYR A 139 0.01 -1.70 -2.87
C TYR A 139 0.08 -1.47 -4.37
N TYR A 140 1.06 -0.69 -4.83
CA TYR A 140 1.38 -0.49 -6.22
C TYR A 140 2.61 -1.30 -6.59
N ASP A 141 2.46 -2.23 -7.53
CA ASP A 141 3.55 -2.97 -8.13
C ASP A 141 4.04 -2.25 -9.39
N ASP A 142 5.25 -1.69 -9.33
CA ASP A 142 5.83 -0.85 -10.40
C ASP A 142 6.16 -1.69 -11.65
N ARG A 143 6.53 -2.97 -11.46
CA ARG A 143 6.87 -3.91 -12.55
C ARG A 143 5.68 -4.21 -13.46
N SER A 144 4.49 -4.36 -12.88
CA SER A 144 3.27 -4.68 -13.64
C SER A 144 2.37 -3.49 -13.93
N ASP A 145 2.70 -2.31 -13.41
CA ASP A 145 1.87 -1.09 -13.47
C ASP A 145 0.47 -1.32 -12.87
N ARG A 146 0.39 -1.98 -11.70
CA ARG A 146 -0.89 -2.38 -11.07
C ARG A 146 -1.01 -1.92 -9.62
N ILE A 147 -2.23 -1.51 -9.27
CA ILE A 147 -2.63 -1.22 -7.89
C ILE A 147 -3.51 -2.36 -7.37
N PHE A 148 -3.11 -2.91 -6.23
CA PHE A 148 -3.88 -3.84 -5.43
C PHE A 148 -4.31 -3.15 -4.15
N MET A 149 -5.56 -3.33 -3.74
CA MET A 149 -6.05 -2.76 -2.48
C MET A 149 -7.06 -3.69 -1.85
N GLY A 150 -7.12 -3.66 -0.51
CA GLY A 150 -8.00 -4.55 0.23
C GLY A 150 -7.90 -4.33 1.73
N ARG A 151 -8.63 -5.17 2.46
CA ARG A 151 -8.69 -5.14 3.92
C ARG A 151 -8.83 -6.55 4.47
N ASP A 152 -8.59 -6.70 5.76
CA ASP A 152 -8.73 -7.97 6.45
C ASP A 152 -10.17 -8.49 6.43
N PHE A 153 -10.36 -9.80 6.64
CA PHE A 153 -11.66 -10.48 6.57
C PHE A 153 -12.74 -9.86 7.46
N LEU A 154 -12.38 -9.36 8.64
CA LEU A 154 -13.32 -8.73 9.57
C LEU A 154 -13.57 -7.24 9.24
N GLY A 155 -12.81 -6.66 8.30
CA GLY A 155 -12.93 -5.27 7.91
C GLY A 155 -12.64 -4.29 9.05
N ARG A 156 -11.71 -4.62 9.95
CA ARG A 156 -11.43 -3.84 11.17
C ARG A 156 -10.78 -2.49 10.89
N ARG A 157 -10.25 -2.31 9.68
CA ARG A 157 -9.70 -1.04 9.20
C ARG A 157 -10.52 -0.55 8.01
N SER A 158 -10.91 0.72 8.07
CA SER A 158 -11.70 1.35 7.02
C SER A 158 -10.87 1.50 5.75
N LEU A 159 -11.49 1.14 4.62
CA LEU A 159 -11.02 1.43 3.28
C LEU A 159 -12.25 1.77 2.45
N VAL A 160 -12.23 2.94 1.82
CA VAL A 160 -13.32 3.43 0.98
C VAL A 160 -12.76 3.78 -0.39
N ARG A 161 -13.58 3.57 -1.42
CA ARG A 161 -13.25 3.92 -2.81
C ARG A 161 -14.31 4.89 -3.32
N CYS A 162 -13.85 5.93 -3.99
CA CYS A 162 -14.69 6.81 -4.79
C CYS A 162 -14.20 6.78 -6.25
N MET A 163 -15.11 7.02 -7.18
CA MET A 163 -14.81 7.27 -8.59
C MET A 163 -15.63 8.49 -8.97
N ASP A 164 -14.94 9.52 -9.47
CA ASP A 164 -15.58 10.72 -10.03
C ASP A 164 -15.94 10.50 -11.51
#